data_AF-A0A7V7JNG2-F1
#
_entry.id   AF-A0A7V7JNG2-F1
#
_cell.length_a   1.000
_cell.length_b   1.000
_cell.length_c   1.000
_cell.angle_alpha   90.00
_cell.angle_beta   90.00
_cell.angle_gamma   90.00
#
_symmetry.space_group_name_H-M   'P 1'
#
loop_
_entity.id
_entity.type
_entity.pdbx_description
1 polymer ?
#
loop_
_entity_poly.entity_id
_entity_poly.type
_entity_poly.pdbx_seq_one_letter_code
_entity_poly.pdbx_strand_id
1 'polypeptide(L)'
;MKKLKQAGGNWVSGDRFWNRENDVELFMKQIEEGAHLLLVAQRRMGKTSLMQEAARRLGGRFTCLFVDVQKAASPSDAIVELSKAIYPHKKVWKKAVSVFGNVAQELADRIEKVNIGQIGVKLRAGLTEGNWVAKGDELLAILADVTPAVVLL
;
A
#
# COMPACT_ATOMS: atom_id res chain seq x y z
N MET A 1 -21.41 7.23 32.69
CA MET A 1 -21.64 7.46 31.25
C MET A 1 -20.30 7.68 30.54
N LYS A 2 -19.99 6.86 29.54
CA LYS A 2 -18.79 7.02 28.70
C LYS A 2 -19.10 8.15 27.70
N LYS A 3 -18.42 9.30 27.81
CA LYS A 3 -18.63 10.44 26.88
C LYS A 3 -18.31 9.98 25.45
N LEU A 4 -19.24 10.21 24.52
CA LEU A 4 -18.97 10.07 23.09
C LEU A 4 -17.85 11.08 22.73
N LYS A 5 -16.73 10.56 22.23
CA LYS A 5 -15.65 11.40 21.70
C LYS A 5 -15.95 11.70 20.25
N GLN A 6 -15.85 12.96 19.86
CA GLN A 6 -15.94 13.37 18.47
C GLN A 6 -14.80 12.69 17.68
N ALA A 7 -15.14 11.75 16.80
CA ALA A 7 -14.19 11.13 15.90
C ALA A 7 -14.09 12.00 14.64
N GLY A 8 -13.11 12.91 14.60
CA GLY A 8 -12.87 13.73 13.41
C GLY A 8 -12.29 12.88 12.27
N GLY A 9 -12.79 13.10 11.04
CA GLY A 9 -12.15 12.95 9.71
C GLY A 9 -11.42 11.66 9.31
N ASN A 10 -11.12 10.75 10.23
CA ASN A 10 -10.31 9.56 10.01
C ASN A 10 -11.15 8.46 9.36
N TRP A 11 -10.50 7.64 8.55
CA TRP A 11 -11.11 6.41 8.07
C TRP A 11 -11.38 5.45 9.24
N VAL A 12 -12.30 4.51 9.03
CA VAL A 12 -12.77 3.54 10.04
C VAL A 12 -12.75 2.11 9.50
N SER A 13 -12.68 1.13 10.40
CA SER A 13 -12.74 -0.31 10.13
C SER A 13 -13.28 -1.05 11.37
N GLY A 14 -13.55 -2.35 11.25
CA GLY A 14 -14.07 -3.21 12.31
C GLY A 14 -15.43 -2.73 12.82
N ASP A 15 -15.62 -2.71 14.14
CA ASP A 15 -16.89 -2.32 14.79
C ASP A 15 -17.38 -0.90 14.45
N ARG A 16 -16.49 -0.04 13.91
CA ARG A 16 -16.84 1.32 13.49
C ARG A 16 -17.25 1.41 12.02
N PHE A 17 -17.09 0.34 11.24
CA PHE A 17 -17.55 0.23 9.88
C PHE A 17 -18.90 -0.50 9.88
N TRP A 18 -19.98 0.22 9.57
CA TRP A 18 -21.35 -0.30 9.69
C TRP A 18 -22.19 0.07 8.46
N ASN A 19 -23.22 -0.73 8.18
CA ASN A 19 -24.22 -0.50 7.12
C ASN A 19 -23.62 -0.36 5.71
N ARG A 20 -22.60 -1.17 5.41
CA ARG A 20 -21.90 -1.25 4.12
C ARG A 20 -21.41 -2.67 3.82
N GLU A 21 -22.06 -3.66 4.39
CA GLU A 21 -21.73 -5.08 4.29
C GLU A 21 -21.80 -5.55 2.83
N ASN A 22 -22.88 -5.21 2.13
CA ASN A 22 -23.03 -5.51 0.70
C ASN A 22 -21.92 -4.85 -0.15
N ASP A 23 -21.53 -3.61 0.19
CA ASP A 23 -20.50 -2.88 -0.54
C ASP A 23 -19.13 -3.53 -0.38
N VAL A 24 -18.76 -3.92 0.86
CA VAL A 24 -17.47 -4.55 1.12
C VAL A 24 -17.43 -5.98 0.56
N GLU A 25 -18.54 -6.71 0.61
CA GLU A 25 -18.65 -8.03 -0.01
C GLU A 25 -18.50 -7.97 -1.52
N LEU A 26 -19.19 -7.05 -2.20
CA LEU A 26 -19.04 -6.85 -3.63
C LEU A 26 -17.60 -6.45 -3.99
N PHE A 27 -17.01 -5.52 -3.25
CA PHE A 27 -15.65 -5.06 -3.48
C PHE A 27 -14.62 -6.19 -3.31
N MET A 28 -14.75 -6.99 -2.25
CA MET A 28 -13.88 -8.15 -2.01
C MET A 28 -14.06 -9.22 -3.09
N LYS A 29 -15.30 -9.55 -3.47
CA LYS A 29 -15.59 -10.52 -4.53
C LYS A 29 -14.90 -10.13 -5.84
N GLN A 30 -15.00 -8.86 -6.22
CA GLN A 30 -14.34 -8.38 -7.43
C GLN A 30 -12.81 -8.47 -7.36
N ILE A 31 -12.21 -8.20 -6.19
CA ILE A 31 -10.76 -8.41 -5.99
C ILE A 31 -10.39 -9.89 -6.14
N GLU A 32 -11.18 -10.79 -5.56
CA GLU A 32 -10.98 -12.23 -5.64
C GLU A 32 -11.10 -12.77 -7.08
N GLU A 33 -11.96 -12.16 -7.88
CA GLU A 33 -12.12 -12.42 -9.33
C GLU A 33 -11.00 -11.79 -10.18
N GLY A 34 -10.04 -11.07 -9.57
CA GLY A 34 -8.92 -10.45 -10.26
C GLY A 34 -9.24 -9.13 -10.97
N ALA A 35 -10.34 -8.46 -10.61
CA ALA A 35 -10.77 -7.23 -11.26
C ALA A 35 -9.92 -6.01 -10.83
N HIS A 36 -9.73 -5.07 -11.76
CA HIS A 36 -9.21 -3.73 -11.47
C HIS A 36 -10.36 -2.77 -11.16
N LEU A 37 -10.39 -2.21 -9.95
CA LEU A 37 -11.53 -1.46 -9.44
C LEU A 37 -11.24 0.03 -9.31
N LEU A 38 -12.14 0.86 -9.87
CA LEU A 38 -12.14 2.30 -9.70
C LEU A 38 -13.29 2.73 -8.77
N LEU A 39 -12.97 3.20 -7.56
CA LEU A 39 -13.94 3.71 -6.60
C LEU A 39 -14.21 5.20 -6.79
N VAL A 40 -15.38 5.55 -7.32
CA VAL A 40 -15.81 6.94 -7.52
C VAL A 40 -16.86 7.32 -6.49
N ALA A 41 -16.59 8.37 -5.71
CA ALA A 41 -17.56 9.01 -4.81
C ALA A 41 -17.06 10.39 -4.37
N GLN A 42 -17.95 11.23 -3.84
CA GLN A 42 -17.57 12.52 -3.24
C GLN A 42 -16.59 12.37 -2.06
N ARG A 43 -15.96 13.47 -1.66
CA ARG A 43 -15.04 13.52 -0.52
C ARG A 43 -15.80 13.14 0.76
N ARG A 44 -15.15 12.37 1.65
CA ARG A 44 -15.70 11.88 2.93
C ARG A 44 -16.87 10.87 2.85
N MET A 45 -17.10 10.25 1.69
CA MET A 45 -18.04 9.12 1.55
C MET A 45 -17.49 7.76 2.02
N GLY A 46 -16.39 7.74 2.78
CA GLY A 46 -15.86 6.50 3.37
C GLY A 46 -15.19 5.52 2.39
N LYS A 47 -14.69 5.98 1.23
CA LYS A 47 -13.93 5.14 0.28
C LYS A 47 -12.70 4.48 0.92
N THR A 48 -11.87 5.28 1.59
CA THR A 48 -10.71 4.78 2.32
C THR A 48 -11.12 3.79 3.42
N SER A 49 -12.24 4.03 4.12
CA SER A 49 -12.78 3.09 5.11
C SER A 49 -13.19 1.76 4.48
N LEU A 50 -13.83 1.79 3.30
CA LEU A 50 -14.20 0.58 2.54
C LEU A 50 -12.95 -0.24 2.18
N MET A 51 -11.91 0.41 1.66
CA MET A 51 -10.66 -0.26 1.29
C MET A 51 -9.94 -0.83 2.52
N GLN A 52 -9.90 -0.08 3.62
CA GLN A 52 -9.33 -0.52 4.91
C GLN A 52 -10.06 -1.71 5.49
N GLU A 53 -11.40 -1.69 5.45
CA GLU A 53 -12.20 -2.82 5.92
C GLU A 53 -12.05 -4.05 5.00
N ALA A 54 -12.03 -3.85 3.67
CA ALA A 54 -11.78 -4.91 2.72
C ALA A 54 -10.41 -5.55 2.95
N ALA A 55 -9.34 -4.77 3.10
CA ALA A 55 -8.00 -5.28 3.41
C ALA A 55 -7.97 -6.09 4.71
N ARG A 56 -8.68 -5.62 5.75
CA ARG A 56 -8.78 -6.33 7.02
C ARG A 56 -9.45 -7.70 6.85
N ARG A 57 -10.53 -7.79 6.06
CA ARG A 57 -11.28 -9.04 5.80
C ARG A 57 -10.62 -9.95 4.75
N LEU A 58 -9.82 -9.40 3.85
CA LEU A 58 -8.98 -10.13 2.90
C LEU A 58 -7.67 -10.62 3.53
N GLY A 59 -7.34 -10.13 4.73
CA GLY A 59 -6.16 -10.53 5.49
C GLY A 59 -6.02 -12.05 5.57
N GLY A 60 -4.82 -12.55 5.26
CA GLY A 60 -4.50 -13.98 5.20
C GLY A 60 -4.77 -14.63 3.83
N ARG A 61 -5.67 -14.06 3.02
CA ARG A 61 -5.91 -14.49 1.63
C ARG A 61 -5.13 -13.67 0.62
N PHE A 62 -4.81 -12.43 0.97
CA PHE A 62 -4.02 -11.51 0.15
C PHE A 62 -3.01 -10.74 1.00
N THR A 63 -1.93 -10.29 0.35
CA THR A 63 -1.03 -9.27 0.88
C THR A 63 -1.53 -7.90 0.42
N CYS A 64 -2.31 -7.21 1.26
CA CYS A 64 -2.85 -5.89 0.92
C CYS A 64 -1.83 -4.78 1.18
N LEU A 65 -1.49 -4.01 0.15
CA LEU A 65 -0.56 -2.87 0.22
C LEU A 65 -1.33 -1.57 0.00
N PHE A 66 -1.31 -0.68 1.00
CA PHE A 66 -1.91 0.65 0.86
C PHE A 66 -0.91 1.63 0.26
N VAL A 67 -1.18 2.11 -0.97
CA VAL A 67 -0.27 2.97 -1.71
C VAL A 67 -0.86 4.37 -1.88
N ASP A 68 -0.43 5.31 -1.02
CA ASP A 68 -0.85 6.72 -1.10
C ASP A 68 -0.03 7.47 -2.16
N VAL A 69 -0.47 7.40 -3.42
CA VAL A 69 0.14 8.14 -4.53
C VAL A 69 -0.23 9.62 -4.55
N GLN A 70 -1.15 10.09 -3.69
CA GLN A 70 -1.60 11.49 -3.70
C GLN A 70 -0.46 12.47 -3.38
N LYS A 71 0.55 12.00 -2.64
CA LYS A 71 1.73 12.78 -2.25
C LYS A 71 2.88 12.71 -3.26
N ALA A 72 2.78 11.89 -4.30
CA ALA A 72 3.81 11.78 -5.31
C ALA A 72 3.82 13.04 -6.18
N ALA A 73 4.98 13.69 -6.31
CA ALA A 73 5.15 14.85 -7.18
C ALA A 73 5.56 14.45 -8.61
N SER A 74 5.88 13.17 -8.82
CA SER A 74 6.41 12.62 -10.08
C SER A 74 6.08 11.12 -10.20
N PRO A 75 6.16 10.53 -11.41
CA PRO A 75 6.05 9.08 -11.59
C PRO A 75 7.09 8.28 -10.78
N SER A 76 8.32 8.79 -10.66
CA SER A 76 9.35 8.15 -9.84
C SER A 76 9.01 8.19 -8.35
N ASP A 77 8.36 9.26 -7.86
CA ASP A 77 7.83 9.29 -6.48
C ASP A 77 6.73 8.24 -6.26
N ALA A 78 5.94 7.88 -7.28
CA ALA A 78 4.95 6.80 -7.15
C ALA A 78 5.64 5.44 -6.86
N ILE A 79 6.79 5.18 -7.47
CA ILE A 79 7.62 3.99 -7.17
C ILE A 79 8.15 4.03 -5.73
N VAL A 80 8.48 5.22 -5.23
CA VAL A 80 8.89 5.41 -3.83
C VAL A 80 7.73 5.14 -2.87
N GLU A 81 6.53 5.65 -3.15
CA GLU A 81 5.36 5.39 -2.31
C GLU A 81 4.95 3.92 -2.32
N LEU A 82 5.02 3.25 -3.47
CA LEU A 82 4.85 1.80 -3.57
C LEU A 82 5.88 1.05 -2.71
N SER A 83 7.16 1.42 -2.82
CA SER A 83 8.24 0.82 -2.03
C SER A 83 8.06 1.02 -0.53
N LYS A 84 7.57 2.19 -0.11
CA LYS A 84 7.23 2.47 1.30
C LYS A 84 6.05 1.62 1.77
N ALA A 85 5.07 1.34 0.92
CA ALA A 85 3.98 0.43 1.23
C ALA A 85 4.44 -1.02 1.40
N ILE A 86 5.50 -1.43 0.68
CA ILE A 86 6.11 -2.77 0.79
C ILE A 86 6.95 -2.90 2.07
N TYR A 87 7.59 -1.83 2.54
CA TYR A 87 8.54 -1.85 3.66
C TYR A 87 8.06 -2.61 4.93
N PRO A 88 6.82 -2.44 5.42
CA PRO A 88 6.31 -3.19 6.57
C PRO A 88 6.28 -4.72 6.36
N HIS A 89 6.22 -5.17 5.11
CA HIS A 89 6.16 -6.58 4.73
C HIS A 89 7.57 -7.16 4.55
N LYS A 90 8.28 -7.40 5.67
CA LYS A 90 9.72 -7.78 5.71
C LYS A 90 10.14 -8.82 4.67
N LYS A 91 9.33 -9.87 4.42
CA LYS A 91 9.62 -10.93 3.44
C LYS A 91 9.67 -10.40 2.01
N VAL A 92 8.71 -9.56 1.64
CA VAL A 92 8.61 -8.94 0.30
C VAL A 92 9.65 -7.83 0.18
N TRP A 93 9.81 -7.02 1.23
CA TRP A 93 10.77 -5.91 1.25
C TRP A 93 12.21 -6.33 0.95
N LYS A 94 12.67 -7.46 1.50
CA LYS A 94 14.02 -7.98 1.21
C LYS A 94 14.28 -8.24 -0.28
N LYS A 95 13.25 -8.65 -1.02
CA LYS A 95 13.33 -8.82 -2.48
C LYS A 95 13.18 -7.48 -3.18
N ALA A 96 12.19 -6.68 -2.80
CA ALA A 96 11.93 -5.37 -3.41
C ALA A 96 13.12 -4.40 -3.31
N VAL A 97 13.86 -4.42 -2.20
CA VAL A 97 14.97 -3.49 -1.97
C VAL A 97 16.16 -3.74 -2.90
N SER A 98 16.33 -4.96 -3.43
CA SER A 98 17.44 -5.28 -4.34
C SER A 98 17.35 -4.54 -5.67
N VAL A 99 16.14 -4.15 -6.10
CA VAL A 99 15.88 -3.32 -7.30
C VAL A 99 16.60 -1.97 -7.21
N PHE A 100 16.88 -1.49 -5.98
CA PHE A 100 17.55 -0.21 -5.75
C PHE A 100 19.08 -0.30 -5.76
N GLY A 101 19.65 -1.47 -6.09
CA GLY A 101 21.07 -1.67 -6.37
C GLY A 101 21.99 -1.02 -5.33
N ASN A 102 22.63 0.09 -5.71
CA ASN A 102 23.61 0.83 -4.91
C ASN A 102 23.08 1.28 -3.53
N VAL A 103 21.76 1.38 -3.34
CA VAL A 103 21.15 1.78 -2.07
C VAL A 103 20.61 0.58 -1.28
N ALA A 104 20.64 -0.62 -1.86
CA ALA A 104 20.00 -1.82 -1.31
C ALA A 104 20.63 -2.27 0.01
N GLN A 105 21.97 -2.32 0.08
CA GLN A 105 22.69 -2.77 1.27
C GLN A 105 22.34 -1.91 2.49
N GLU A 106 22.33 -0.58 2.32
CA GLU A 106 22.01 0.32 3.41
C GLU A 106 20.54 0.29 3.86
N LEU A 107 19.63 -0.13 2.98
CA LEU A 107 18.19 -0.21 3.26
C LEU A 107 17.78 -1.58 3.83
N ALA A 108 18.46 -2.66 3.42
CA ALA A 108 18.23 -4.01 3.90
C ALA A 108 18.60 -4.17 5.39
N ASP A 109 19.71 -3.56 5.82
CA ASP A 109 20.23 -3.67 7.19
C ASP A 109 19.45 -2.83 8.21
N ARG A 110 18.48 -2.02 7.76
CA ARG A 110 17.83 -0.95 8.56
C ARG A 110 16.36 -1.16 8.90
N ILE A 111 15.83 -2.36 8.66
CA ILE A 111 14.40 -2.71 8.79
C ILE A 111 13.84 -2.49 10.21
N GLU A 112 14.68 -2.46 11.25
CA GLU A 112 14.21 -2.45 12.64
C GLU A 112 14.22 -1.07 13.34
N LYS A 113 14.83 -0.03 12.77
CA LYS A 113 15.07 1.24 13.49
C LYS A 113 14.86 2.53 12.70
N VAL A 114 14.43 2.49 11.44
CA VAL A 114 14.39 3.70 10.58
C VAL A 114 13.00 4.29 10.41
N ASN A 115 12.94 5.63 10.41
CA ASN A 115 11.77 6.41 10.06
C ASN A 115 11.46 6.29 8.55
N ILE A 116 10.21 5.99 8.20
CA ILE A 116 9.70 5.90 6.81
C ILE A 116 10.12 7.09 5.94
N GLY A 117 10.24 8.30 6.52
CA GLY A 117 10.74 9.48 5.80
C GLY A 117 12.17 9.34 5.29
N GLN A 118 13.07 8.78 6.09
CA GLN A 118 14.48 8.57 5.69
C GLN A 118 14.61 7.49 4.61
N ILE A 119 13.77 6.45 4.67
CA ILE A 119 13.69 5.43 3.62
C ILE A 119 13.27 6.06 2.29
N GLY A 120 12.26 6.94 2.30
CA GLY A 120 11.81 7.63 1.09
C GLY A 120 12.92 8.47 0.43
N VAL A 121 13.71 9.19 1.21
CA VAL A 121 14.85 9.98 0.69
C VAL A 121 15.88 9.09 -0.02
N LYS A 122 16.22 7.95 0.58
CA LYS A 122 17.18 7.00 0.02
C LYS A 122 16.67 6.32 -1.25
N LEU A 123 15.40 5.90 -1.26
CA LEU A 123 14.78 5.32 -2.45
C LEU A 123 14.77 6.31 -3.61
N ARG A 124 14.48 7.59 -3.36
CA ARG A 124 14.58 8.65 -4.38
C ARG A 124 15.98 8.79 -4.95
N ALA A 125 17.02 8.73 -4.10
CA ALA A 125 18.41 8.79 -4.58
C ALA A 125 18.78 7.62 -5.51
N GLY A 126 18.08 6.47 -5.38
CA GLY A 126 18.24 5.32 -6.27
C GLY A 126 17.42 5.41 -7.56
N LEU A 127 16.56 6.43 -7.73
CA LEU A 127 15.67 6.60 -8.88
C LEU A 127 16.07 7.82 -9.71
N THR A 128 16.00 7.67 -11.02
CA THR A 128 16.23 8.73 -12.01
C THR A 128 15.16 8.67 -13.09
N GLU A 129 15.02 9.75 -13.87
CA GLU A 129 14.09 9.79 -15.01
C GLU A 129 14.34 8.64 -16.01
N GLY A 130 15.60 8.20 -16.15
CA GLY A 130 15.98 7.14 -17.07
C GLY A 130 15.85 5.70 -16.55
N ASN A 131 15.57 5.49 -15.25
CA ASN A 131 15.53 4.13 -14.68
C ASN A 131 14.26 3.78 -13.90
N TRP A 132 13.39 4.75 -13.59
CA TRP A 132 12.24 4.50 -12.72
C TRP A 132 11.24 3.52 -13.34
N VAL A 133 11.09 3.50 -14.67
CA VAL A 133 10.21 2.56 -15.37
C VAL A 133 10.69 1.14 -15.18
N ALA A 134 11.94 0.85 -15.56
CA ALA A 134 12.53 -0.48 -15.42
C ALA A 134 12.49 -0.98 -13.96
N LYS A 135 12.82 -0.10 -13.00
CA LYS A 135 12.72 -0.43 -11.57
C LYS A 135 11.28 -0.66 -11.11
N GLY A 136 10.32 0.11 -11.65
CA GLY A 136 8.91 -0.10 -11.41
C GLY A 136 8.43 -1.46 -11.91
N ASP A 137 8.82 -1.83 -13.14
CA ASP A 137 8.48 -3.12 -13.75
C ASP A 137 9.07 -4.28 -12.97
N GLU A 138 10.35 -4.20 -12.58
CA GLU A 138 11.00 -5.18 -11.71
C GLU A 138 10.28 -5.30 -10.36
N LEU A 139 9.87 -4.18 -9.76
CA LEU A 139 9.15 -4.18 -8.50
C LEU A 139 7.78 -4.84 -8.64
N LEU A 140 7.03 -4.55 -9.70
CA LEU A 140 5.74 -5.17 -9.99
C LEU A 140 5.89 -6.68 -10.28
N ALA A 141 6.94 -7.09 -10.98
CA ALA A 141 7.25 -8.51 -11.19
C ALA A 141 7.53 -9.24 -9.87
N ILE A 142 8.30 -8.62 -8.96
CA ILE A 142 8.52 -9.16 -7.61
C ILE A 142 7.20 -9.33 -6.86
N LEU A 143 6.29 -8.37 -6.97
CA LEU A 143 4.98 -8.43 -6.30
C LEU A 143 4.06 -9.51 -6.89
N ALA A 144 4.13 -9.74 -8.21
CA ALA A 144 3.37 -10.79 -8.88
C ALA A 144 3.75 -12.20 -8.38
N ASP A 145 5.01 -12.40 -7.97
CA ASP A 145 5.52 -13.67 -7.44
C ASP A 145 5.26 -13.88 -5.93
N VAL A 146 4.60 -12.94 -5.26
CA VAL A 146 4.33 -13.04 -3.81
C VAL A 146 3.13 -13.94 -3.55
N THR A 147 3.27 -14.85 -2.57
CA THR A 147 2.17 -15.66 -2.03
C THR A 147 1.97 -15.34 -0.54
N PRO A 148 0.73 -15.02 -0.08
CA PRO A 148 -0.48 -14.86 -0.88
C PRO A 148 -0.43 -13.63 -1.80
N ALA A 149 -1.22 -13.67 -2.90
CA ALA A 149 -1.23 -12.66 -3.96
C ALA A 149 -1.35 -11.23 -3.40
N VAL A 150 -0.70 -10.28 -4.07
CA VAL A 150 -0.67 -8.88 -3.65
C VAL A 150 -1.86 -8.12 -4.24
N VAL A 151 -2.51 -7.30 -3.41
CA VAL A 151 -3.53 -6.34 -3.86
C VAL A 151 -3.05 -4.94 -3.50
N LEU A 152 -2.96 -4.08 -4.51
CA LEU A 152 -2.65 -2.67 -4.33
C LEU A 152 -3.96 -1.91 -4.07
N LEU A 153 -4.03 -1.23 -2.93
CA LEU A 153 -5.17 -0.43 -2.48
C LEU A 153 -4.77 1.04 -2.38
#